data_AF-A0AAE2PYV0-F1
#
_entry.id   AF-A0AAE2PYV0-F1
#
_cell.length_a   1.000
_cell.length_b   1.000
_cell.length_c   1.000
_cell.angle_alpha   90.00
_cell.angle_beta   90.00
_cell.angle_gamma   90.00
#
_symmetry.space_group_name_H-M   'P 1'
#
loop_
_entity.id
_entity.type
_entity.pdbx_description
1 polymer ?
#
loop_
_entity_poly.entity_id
_entity_poly.type
_entity_poly.pdbx_seq_one_letter_code
_entity_poly.pdbx_strand_id
1 'polypeptide(L)' 'MTDTPDTAVLDTALQMVEVWNRLSADKQAALLKRFGTQENALAALVTTQLLAPAQA' A
#
# COMPACT_ATOMS: atom_id res chain seq x y z
N MET A 1 9.97 -1.90 28.18
CA MET A 1 9.69 -1.26 26.88
C MET A 1 9.50 -2.38 25.88
N THR A 2 8.28 -2.85 25.71
CA THR A 2 7.89 -3.76 24.62
C THR A 2 7.75 -2.90 23.38
N ASP A 3 8.85 -2.77 22.64
CA ASP A 3 8.79 -2.39 21.24
C ASP A 3 7.96 -3.48 20.57
N THR A 4 6.67 -3.22 20.35
CA THR A 4 5.72 -4.24 19.90
C THR A 4 5.74 -4.17 18.37
N PRO A 5 6.45 -5.07 17.68
CA PRO A 5 6.49 -5.07 16.21
C PRO A 5 5.08 -5.18 15.61
N ASP A 6 4.11 -5.72 16.37
CA ASP A 6 2.70 -5.78 15.98
C ASP A 6 2.07 -4.42 15.70
N THR A 7 2.45 -3.36 16.43
CA THR A 7 1.81 -2.05 16.24
C THR A 7 2.27 -1.39 14.94
N ALA A 8 3.56 -1.46 14.64
CA ALA A 8 4.11 -0.91 13.40
C ALA A 8 3.64 -1.68 12.15
N VAL A 9 3.56 -3.01 12.25
CA VAL A 9 3.04 -3.87 11.18
C VAL A 9 1.55 -3.61 10.94
N LEU A 10 0.76 -3.45 12.02
CA LEU A 10 -0.65 -3.13 11.93
C LEU A 10 -0.89 -1.74 11.32
N ASP A 11 -0.13 -0.74 11.75
CA ASP A 11 -0.20 0.62 11.19
C ASP A 11 0.13 0.63 9.69
N THR A 12 1.16 -0.13 9.30
CA THR A 12 1.52 -0.31 7.89
C THR A 12 0.37 -0.96 7.11
N ALA A 13 -0.23 -2.04 7.62
CA ALA A 13 -1.35 -2.69 6.96
C ALA A 13 -2.57 -1.75 6.80
N LEU A 14 -2.84 -0.91 7.80
CA LEU A 14 -3.91 0.10 7.75
C LEU A 14 -3.62 1.16 6.68
N GLN A 15 -2.38 1.68 6.61
CA GLN A 15 -1.97 2.61 5.55
C GLN A 15 -2.13 1.99 4.15
N MET A 16 -1.76 0.72 3.97
CA MET A 16 -1.90 0.03 2.69
C MET A 16 -3.36 0.03 2.22
N VAL A 17 -4.28 -0.30 3.13
CA VAL A 17 -5.73 -0.31 2.85
C VAL A 17 -6.25 1.11 2.57
N GLU A 18 -5.79 2.12 3.30
CA GLU A 18 -6.19 3.50 3.07
C GLU A 18 -5.75 4.00 1.68
N VAL A 19 -4.49 3.72 1.31
CA VAL A 19 -3.95 4.06 -0.01
C VAL A 19 -4.78 3.38 -1.11
N TRP A 20 -5.13 2.11 -0.94
CA TRP A 20 -5.99 1.39 -1.88
C TRP A 20 -7.37 2.04 -2.01
N ASN A 21 -8.00 2.38 -0.89
CA ASN A 21 -9.33 3.01 -0.87
C ASN A 21 -9.34 4.42 -1.47
N ARG A 22 -8.23 5.15 -1.43
CA ARG A 22 -8.07 6.44 -2.11
C ARG A 22 -7.99 6.31 -3.64
N LEU A 23 -7.66 5.13 -4.17
CA LEU A 23 -7.65 4.90 -5.61
C LEU A 23 -9.08 4.76 -6.16
N SER A 24 -9.33 5.40 -7.31
CA SER A 24 -10.55 5.18 -8.07
C SER A 24 -10.62 3.73 -8.59
N ALA A 25 -11.83 3.21 -8.79
CA ALA A 25 -12.05 1.84 -9.25
C ALA A 25 -11.29 1.49 -10.55
N ASP A 26 -11.15 2.44 -11.46
CA ASP A 26 -10.36 2.27 -12.69
C ASP A 26 -8.87 2.02 -12.42
N LYS A 27 -8.27 2.77 -11.47
CA LYS A 27 -6.87 2.59 -11.05
C LYS A 27 -6.67 1.26 -10.32
N GLN A 28 -7.61 0.87 -9.47
CA GLN A 28 -7.58 -0.44 -8.81
C GLN A 28 -7.64 -1.57 -9.84
N ALA A 29 -8.54 -1.48 -10.83
CA ALA A 29 -8.67 -2.46 -11.90
C ALA A 29 -7.40 -2.53 -12.78
N ALA A 30 -6.78 -1.39 -13.10
CA ALA A 30 -5.52 -1.34 -13.83
C ALA A 30 -4.37 -2.00 -13.05
N LEU A 31 -4.30 -1.78 -11.74
CA LEU A 31 -3.32 -2.42 -10.86
C LEU A 31 -3.55 -3.93 -10.75
N LEU A 32 -4.79 -4.37 -10.55
CA LEU A 32 -5.13 -5.81 -10.53
C LEU A 32 -4.80 -6.48 -11.86
N LYS A 33 -5.06 -5.80 -12.98
CA LYS A 33 -4.69 -6.30 -14.32
C LYS A 33 -3.18 -6.42 -14.51
N ARG A 34 -2.38 -5.56 -13.87
CA ARG A 34 -0.91 -5.54 -13.98
C ARG A 34 -0.21 -6.51 -13.03
N PHE A 35 -0.71 -6.64 -11.81
CA PHE A 35 -0.07 -7.37 -10.71
C PHE A 35 -0.78 -8.68 -10.32
N GLY A 36 -1.98 -8.92 -10.85
CA GLY A 36 -2.73 -10.17 -10.73
C GLY A 36 -3.51 -10.33 -9.42
N THR A 37 -2.95 -9.90 -8.29
CA THR A 37 -3.60 -9.96 -6.97
C THR A 37 -3.59 -8.60 -6.29
N GLN A 38 -4.52 -8.39 -5.36
CA GLN A 38 -4.59 -7.17 -4.57
C GLN A 38 -3.33 -6.98 -3.71
N GLU A 39 -2.79 -8.04 -3.12
CA GLU A 39 -1.55 -7.98 -2.33
C GLU A 39 -0.35 -7.55 -3.17
N ASN A 40 -0.19 -8.08 -4.39
CA ASN A 40 0.90 -7.69 -5.28
C ASN A 40 0.74 -6.24 -5.76
N ALA A 41 -0.49 -5.83 -6.06
CA ALA A 41 -0.81 -4.47 -6.44
C ALA A 41 -0.52 -3.48 -5.30
N LEU A 42 -0.90 -3.82 -4.07
CA LEU A 42 -0.61 -3.07 -2.86
C LEU A 42 0.89 -2.99 -2.58
N ALA A 43 1.60 -4.11 -2.63
CA ALA A 43 3.05 -4.16 -2.43
C ALA A 43 3.79 -3.28 -3.44
N ALA A 44 3.39 -3.34 -4.73
CA ALA A 44 3.97 -2.49 -5.77
C ALA A 44 3.65 -1.00 -5.56
N LEU A 45 2.42 -0.67 -5.16
CA LEU A 45 2.00 0.71 -4.91
C LEU A 45 2.74 1.31 -3.71
N VAL A 46 2.83 0.59 -2.60
CA VAL A 46 3.54 1.00 -1.39
C VAL A 46 5.03 1.15 -1.66
N THR A 47 5.64 0.19 -2.36
CA THR A 47 7.04 0.28 -2.79
C THR A 47 7.27 1.50 -3.68
N THR A 48 6.32 1.81 -4.57
CA THR A 48 6.38 3.02 -5.41
C THR A 48 6.28 4.29 -4.57
N GLN A 49 5.44 4.33 -3.53
CA GLN A 49 5.36 5.47 -2.61
C GLN A 49 6.61 5.61 -1.72
N LEU A 50 7.27 4.49 -1.38
CA LEU A 50 8.53 4.49 -0.62
C LEU A 50 9.72 4.96 -1.48
N LEU A 51 9.70 4.66 -2.79
CA LEU A 51 10.73 5.10 -3.73
C LEU A 51 10.47 6.49 -4.31
N ALA A 52 9.21 6.92 -4.39
CA ALA A 52 8.88 8.29 -4.75
C ALA A 52 9.32 9.19 -3.58
N PRO A 53 10.18 10.19 -3.81
CA PRO A 53 10.45 11.16 -2.76
C PRO A 53 9.11 11.78 -2.37
N ALA A 54 8.72 11.64 -1.10
CA ALA A 54 7.63 12.43 -0.54
C ALA A 54 7.95 13.88 -0.91
N GLN A 55 7.18 14.45 -1.83
CA GLN A 55 7.44 15.80 -2.32
C GLN A 55 7.45 16.72 -1.11
N ALA A 56 8.64 17.26 -0.80
CA ALA A 56 8.86 18.32 0.17
C ALA A 56 8.33 19.65 -0.36
#